data_AF-A0A9X3S7W2-F1
#
_entry.id   AF-A0A9X3S7W2-F1
#
_cell.length_a   1.000
_cell.length_b   1.000
_cell.length_c   1.000
_cell.angle_alpha   90.00
_cell.angle_beta   90.00
_cell.angle_gamma   90.00
#
_symmetry.space_group_name_H-M   'P 1'
#
loop_
_entity.id
_entity.type
_entity.pdbx_description
1 polymer ?
#
loop_
_entity_poly.entity_id
_entity_poly.type
_entity_poly.pdbx_seq_one_letter_code
_entity_poly.pdbx_strand_id
1 'polypeptide(L)'
;MRVPARRESEVAAQRRREPPPPHPLLALQQSAGNQAVVRHLARFAEPELDTEQVMERLAYGRQTLFAAMRSAKDEKERRLRTMALRAFDAPWLARLRAAGTDKQHPDPDVQDMVLAALQLEAISTAEGVLRDPEDAARITKDSVGMRDDHLPPKEKYDWCGFFAVDKFMESDLDRELKAGYFHVANVYAYFTYVYGKRVPQWIYADDAWHETREYHKLRGAERRWLTAEDMECQEELDIRPGDLALVDHSWGGRGDHIVMVHSFNPQTRVLHTIGGNDSGLQVDTRKGEHAPANEKEGRLEDATGTPLRTYRKGDDRVGMREYDLAHQPDVTERTRDYTKIRIAAIGRPSIVDFENHRYSGEEFPPATAPR
;
A
#
# COMPACT_ATOMS: atom_id res chain seq x y z
N MET A 1 -44.84 -28.22 -33.20
CA MET A 1 -44.50 -27.67 -31.87
C MET A 1 -44.47 -26.15 -31.99
N ARG A 2 -45.44 -25.46 -31.39
CA ARG A 2 -45.57 -23.99 -31.41
C ARG A 2 -44.89 -23.41 -30.18
N VAL A 3 -43.95 -22.49 -30.41
CA VAL A 3 -43.25 -21.72 -29.37
C VAL A 3 -44.22 -20.64 -28.84
N PRO A 4 -44.43 -20.50 -27.52
CA PRO A 4 -45.27 -19.45 -26.98
C PRO A 4 -44.53 -18.10 -26.96
N ALA A 5 -45.26 -17.07 -27.38
CA ALA A 5 -44.81 -15.69 -27.47
C ALA A 5 -44.39 -15.11 -26.10
N ARG A 6 -43.26 -14.41 -26.09
CA ARG A 6 -42.76 -13.59 -24.98
C ARG A 6 -43.77 -12.48 -24.68
N ARG A 7 -44.26 -12.42 -23.44
CA ARG A 7 -44.94 -11.25 -22.88
C ARG A 7 -43.89 -10.16 -22.62
N GLU A 8 -43.97 -9.06 -23.37
CA GLU A 8 -43.31 -7.81 -23.03
C GLU A 8 -44.00 -7.24 -21.78
N SER A 9 -43.26 -7.13 -20.69
CA SER A 9 -43.72 -6.46 -19.48
C SER A 9 -43.47 -4.96 -19.63
N GLU A 10 -44.54 -4.19 -19.80
CA GLU A 10 -44.56 -2.73 -19.68
C GLU A 10 -44.14 -2.33 -18.26
N VAL A 11 -42.87 -1.98 -18.08
CA VAL A 11 -42.40 -1.28 -16.88
C VAL A 11 -42.72 0.20 -17.08
N ALA A 12 -43.85 0.65 -16.51
CA ALA A 12 -44.23 2.05 -16.47
C ALA A 12 -43.15 2.86 -15.74
N ALA A 13 -42.38 3.63 -16.50
CA ALA A 13 -41.43 4.59 -15.98
C ALA A 13 -42.17 5.67 -15.17
N GLN A 14 -42.16 5.53 -13.84
CA GLN A 14 -42.53 6.60 -12.92
C GLN A 14 -41.56 7.76 -13.13
N ARG A 15 -41.98 8.75 -13.93
CA ARG A 15 -41.30 10.05 -14.07
C ARG A 15 -41.24 10.69 -12.69
N ARG A 16 -40.08 10.60 -12.02
CA ARG A 16 -39.78 11.37 -10.82
C ARG A 16 -39.95 12.84 -11.19
N ARG A 17 -40.96 13.50 -10.62
CA ARG A 17 -41.10 14.94 -10.73
C ARG A 17 -39.88 15.57 -10.08
N GLU A 18 -39.13 16.36 -10.85
CA GLU A 18 -38.03 17.14 -10.29
C GLU A 18 -38.59 18.05 -9.20
N PRO A 19 -37.90 18.17 -8.05
CA PRO A 19 -38.32 19.09 -7.02
C PRO A 19 -38.28 20.52 -7.58
N PRO A 20 -39.26 21.37 -7.20
CA PRO A 20 -39.26 22.76 -7.65
C PRO A 20 -37.96 23.45 -7.20
N PRO A 21 -37.42 24.37 -8.01
CA PRO A 21 -36.19 25.06 -7.67
C PRO A 21 -36.35 25.82 -6.35
N PRO A 22 -35.28 25.89 -5.52
CA PRO A 22 -35.33 26.59 -4.25
C PRO A 22 -35.68 28.07 -4.46
N HIS A 23 -36.44 28.62 -3.51
CA HIS A 23 -36.87 30.01 -3.56
C HIS A 23 -35.64 30.94 -3.60
N PRO A 24 -35.59 31.98 -4.46
CA PRO A 24 -34.40 32.81 -4.69
C PRO A 24 -33.82 33.45 -3.42
N LEU A 25 -34.70 33.85 -2.49
CA LEU A 25 -34.30 34.39 -1.18
C LEU A 25 -33.61 33.35 -0.29
N LEU A 26 -34.04 32.08 -0.36
CA LEU A 26 -33.40 30.99 0.39
C LEU A 26 -32.01 30.67 -0.19
N ALA A 27 -31.88 30.67 -1.51
CA ALA A 27 -30.59 30.50 -2.18
C ALA A 27 -29.61 31.64 -1.86
N LEU A 28 -30.09 32.89 -1.80
CA LEU A 28 -29.28 34.04 -1.42
C LEU A 28 -28.86 33.98 0.06
N GLN A 29 -29.77 33.59 0.96
CA GLN A 29 -29.47 33.43 2.38
C GLN A 29 -28.47 32.29 2.64
N GLN A 30 -28.58 31.18 1.92
CA GLN A 30 -27.60 30.08 1.95
C GLN A 30 -26.24 30.51 1.43
N SER A 31 -26.20 31.27 0.32
CA SER A 31 -24.95 31.80 -0.24
C SER A 31 -24.24 32.76 0.72
N ALA A 32 -24.98 33.70 1.34
CA ALA A 32 -24.43 34.62 2.33
C ALA A 32 -23.94 33.89 3.61
N GLY A 33 -24.68 32.89 4.07
CA GLY A 33 -24.28 32.03 5.19
C GLY A 33 -22.99 31.25 4.89
N ASN A 34 -22.90 30.64 3.71
CA ASN A 34 -21.71 29.91 3.28
C ASN A 34 -20.49 30.82 3.16
N GLN A 35 -20.65 32.04 2.64
CA GLN A 35 -19.58 33.04 2.58
C GLN A 35 -19.11 33.49 3.97
N ALA A 36 -20.02 33.63 4.94
CA ALA A 36 -19.67 33.96 6.32
C ALA A 36 -18.91 32.82 7.01
N VAL A 37 -19.32 31.56 6.78
CA VAL A 37 -18.61 30.36 7.28
C VAL A 37 -17.23 30.26 6.65
N VAL A 38 -17.09 30.43 5.33
CA VAL A 38 -15.78 30.43 4.65
C VAL A 38 -14.87 31.53 5.19
N ARG A 39 -15.37 32.75 5.41
CA ARG A 39 -14.57 33.84 6.02
C ARG A 39 -14.21 33.56 7.48
N HIS A 40 -15.09 32.90 8.24
CA HIS A 40 -14.81 32.54 9.62
C HIS A 40 -13.77 31.43 9.69
N LEU A 41 -13.89 30.40 8.85
CA LEU A 41 -12.89 29.33 8.70
C LEU A 41 -11.55 29.87 8.16
N ALA A 42 -11.57 30.83 7.24
CA ALA A 42 -10.35 31.49 6.76
C ALA A 42 -9.64 32.34 7.83
N ARG A 43 -10.35 32.80 8.88
CA ARG A 43 -9.73 33.46 10.04
C ARG A 43 -9.10 32.48 11.02
N PHE A 44 -9.46 31.20 10.93
CA PHE A 44 -8.80 30.08 11.58
C PHE A 44 -7.95 29.28 10.59
N ALA A 45 -7.67 29.84 9.41
CA ALA A 45 -6.66 29.26 8.52
C ALA A 45 -5.38 29.21 9.34
N GLU A 46 -4.92 28.01 9.64
CA GLU A 46 -3.65 27.81 10.31
C GLU A 46 -2.58 28.59 9.53
N PRO A 47 -1.55 29.12 10.21
CA PRO A 47 -0.44 29.77 9.52
C PRO A 47 0.03 28.86 8.37
N GLU A 48 0.38 29.46 7.23
CA GLU A 48 1.03 28.70 6.15
C GLU A 48 2.31 28.08 6.73
N LEU A 49 2.30 26.76 6.85
CA LEU A 49 3.44 25.98 7.29
C LEU A 49 4.27 25.66 6.05
N ASP A 50 5.59 25.80 6.15
CA ASP A 50 6.49 25.24 5.14
C ASP A 50 6.54 23.70 5.21
N THR A 51 7.19 23.08 4.23
CA THR A 51 7.32 21.62 4.13
C THR A 51 7.95 21.01 5.39
N GLU A 52 9.00 21.63 5.92
CA GLU A 52 9.73 21.16 7.11
C GLU A 52 8.78 21.13 8.32
N GLN A 53 8.07 22.22 8.58
CA GLN A 53 7.09 22.32 9.65
C GLN A 53 5.93 21.32 9.49
N VAL A 54 5.46 21.07 8.25
CA VAL A 54 4.44 20.05 7.99
C VAL A 54 4.96 18.66 8.36
N MET A 55 6.21 18.32 7.99
CA MET A 55 6.84 17.05 8.32
C MET A 55 7.03 16.88 9.83
N GLU A 56 7.52 17.91 10.53
CA GLU A 56 7.66 17.89 11.99
C GLU A 56 6.32 17.65 12.70
N ARG A 57 5.27 18.37 12.30
CA ARG A 57 3.94 18.23 12.90
C ARG A 57 3.36 16.83 12.69
N LEU A 58 3.55 16.27 11.50
CA LEU A 58 3.20 14.89 11.21
C LEU A 58 3.99 13.92 12.10
N ALA A 59 5.33 14.01 12.09
CA ALA A 59 6.20 13.10 12.82
C ALA A 59 5.94 13.12 14.33
N TYR A 60 5.99 14.30 14.97
CA TYR A 60 5.82 14.42 16.42
C TYR A 60 4.40 14.08 16.87
N GLY A 61 3.37 14.47 16.12
CA GLY A 61 2.00 14.13 16.47
C GLY A 61 1.71 12.62 16.34
N ARG A 62 2.36 11.96 15.38
CA ARG A 62 2.24 10.51 15.15
C ARG A 62 2.86 9.68 16.27
N GLN A 63 3.96 10.12 16.90
CA GLN A 63 4.73 9.32 17.88
C GLN A 63 3.86 8.69 18.99
N THR A 64 3.00 9.48 19.61
CA THR A 64 2.14 8.98 20.71
C THR A 64 1.12 7.95 20.22
N LEU A 65 0.53 8.19 19.04
CA LEU A 65 -0.46 7.29 18.44
C LEU A 65 0.20 5.98 17.97
N PHE A 66 1.41 6.06 17.42
CA PHE A 66 2.19 4.90 17.01
C PHE A 66 2.62 4.05 18.22
N ALA A 67 3.07 4.67 19.31
CA ALA A 67 3.37 3.97 20.55
C ALA A 67 2.13 3.23 21.09
N ALA A 68 0.96 3.86 21.07
CA ALA A 68 -0.31 3.23 21.44
C ALA A 68 -0.71 2.07 20.50
N MET A 69 -0.43 2.17 19.20
CA MET A 69 -0.65 1.08 18.25
C MET A 69 0.29 -0.11 18.52
N ARG A 70 1.57 0.16 18.85
CA ARG A 70 2.54 -0.90 19.16
C ARG A 70 2.21 -1.64 20.47
N SER A 71 1.69 -0.93 21.47
CA SER A 71 1.30 -1.50 22.77
C SER A 71 -0.09 -2.14 22.80
N ALA A 72 -0.81 -2.16 21.67
CA ALA A 72 -2.10 -2.83 21.56
C ALA A 72 -2.00 -4.31 21.97
N LYS A 73 -2.95 -4.75 22.80
CA LYS A 73 -2.95 -6.09 23.41
C LYS A 73 -3.39 -7.21 22.45
N ASP A 74 -4.18 -6.86 21.44
CA ASP A 74 -4.76 -7.77 20.47
C ASP A 74 -4.96 -7.06 19.11
N GLU A 75 -5.32 -7.82 18.09
CA GLU A 75 -5.42 -7.31 16.71
C GLU A 75 -6.57 -6.32 16.53
N LYS A 76 -7.66 -6.47 17.29
CA LYS A 76 -8.80 -5.56 17.25
C LYS A 76 -8.43 -4.19 17.81
N GLU A 77 -7.75 -4.15 18.96
CA GLU A 77 -7.22 -2.90 19.51
C GLU A 77 -6.19 -2.30 18.57
N ARG A 78 -5.26 -3.11 18.02
CA ARG A 78 -4.24 -2.64 17.09
C ARG A 78 -4.87 -1.95 15.88
N ARG A 79 -5.87 -2.58 15.26
CA ARG A 79 -6.64 -2.00 14.16
C ARG A 79 -7.27 -0.67 14.53
N LEU A 80 -7.93 -0.56 15.68
CA LEU A 80 -8.54 0.70 16.14
C LEU A 80 -7.50 1.82 16.29
N ARG A 81 -6.31 1.50 16.82
CA ARG A 81 -5.19 2.47 16.91
C ARG A 81 -4.63 2.83 15.54
N THR A 82 -4.50 1.86 14.63
CA THR A 82 -4.09 2.10 13.24
C THR A 82 -5.08 3.03 12.52
N MET A 83 -6.39 2.86 12.73
CA MET A 83 -7.40 3.77 12.17
C MET A 83 -7.26 5.20 12.72
N ALA A 84 -6.98 5.36 14.01
CA ALA A 84 -6.72 6.67 14.60
C ALA A 84 -5.44 7.32 14.04
N LEU A 85 -4.39 6.52 13.82
CA LEU A 85 -3.14 6.94 13.19
C LEU A 85 -3.38 7.45 11.77
N ARG A 86 -4.11 6.70 10.95
CA ARG A 86 -4.50 7.11 9.58
C ARG A 86 -5.31 8.40 9.57
N ALA A 87 -6.28 8.51 10.47
CA ALA A 87 -7.11 9.72 10.57
C ALA A 87 -6.29 10.96 10.94
N PHE A 88 -5.25 10.78 11.76
CA PHE A 88 -4.28 11.83 12.07
C PHE A 88 -3.37 12.15 10.88
N ASP A 89 -2.79 11.14 10.22
CA ASP A 89 -1.82 11.30 9.12
C ASP A 89 -2.44 11.98 7.88
N ALA A 90 -3.69 11.65 7.54
CA ALA A 90 -4.35 12.06 6.29
C ALA A 90 -4.31 13.58 5.98
N PRO A 91 -4.72 14.50 6.87
CA PRO A 91 -4.65 15.93 6.58
C PRO A 91 -3.21 16.44 6.38
N TRP A 92 -2.21 15.83 7.03
CA TRP A 92 -0.82 16.23 6.90
C TRP A 92 -0.19 15.72 5.61
N LEU A 93 -0.48 14.49 5.20
CA LEU A 93 -0.04 13.97 3.90
C LEU A 93 -0.62 14.79 2.75
N ALA A 94 -1.88 15.23 2.85
CA ALA A 94 -2.49 16.13 1.88
C ALA A 94 -1.76 17.49 1.79
N ARG A 95 -1.34 18.04 2.94
CA ARG A 95 -0.53 19.28 2.98
C ARG A 95 0.87 19.07 2.42
N LEU A 96 1.52 17.95 2.73
CA LEU A 96 2.85 17.61 2.23
C LEU A 96 2.85 17.54 0.70
N ARG A 97 1.85 16.88 0.10
CA ARG A 97 1.65 16.86 -1.36
C ARG A 97 1.45 18.25 -1.96
N ALA A 98 0.73 19.12 -1.26
CA ALA A 98 0.49 20.49 -1.71
C ALA A 98 1.74 21.37 -1.60
N ALA A 99 2.63 21.09 -0.64
CA ALA A 99 3.86 21.84 -0.41
C ALA A 99 4.96 21.50 -1.43
N GLY A 100 4.93 20.30 -2.04
CA GLY A 100 5.84 19.92 -3.10
C GLY A 100 6.26 18.46 -3.02
N THR A 101 7.38 18.15 -3.67
CA THR A 101 7.84 16.76 -3.84
C THR A 101 9.05 16.43 -2.97
N ASP A 102 9.87 17.41 -2.62
CA ASP A 102 11.00 17.26 -1.71
C ASP A 102 10.52 16.92 -0.30
N LYS A 103 11.05 15.83 0.27
CA LYS A 103 10.75 15.34 1.62
C LYS A 103 12.05 15.21 2.40
N GLN A 104 13.02 16.10 2.16
CA GLN A 104 14.18 16.22 3.02
C GLN A 104 13.82 16.83 4.35
N HIS A 105 14.40 16.29 5.41
CA HIS A 105 14.41 16.91 6.72
C HIS A 105 15.82 16.75 7.33
N PRO A 106 16.34 17.72 8.09
CA PRO A 106 17.63 17.57 8.77
C PRO A 106 17.61 16.48 9.85
N ASP A 107 16.45 16.22 10.45
CA ASP A 107 16.23 15.12 11.40
C ASP A 107 15.78 13.83 10.68
N PRO A 108 16.59 12.75 10.69
CA PRO A 108 16.24 11.48 10.05
C PRO A 108 15.03 10.79 10.69
N ASP A 109 14.75 11.01 11.98
CA ASP A 109 13.58 10.41 12.64
C ASP A 109 12.27 11.02 12.10
N VAL A 110 12.29 12.31 11.75
CA VAL A 110 11.17 12.97 11.07
C VAL A 110 10.94 12.36 9.68
N GLN A 111 12.01 12.14 8.90
CA GLN A 111 11.89 11.51 7.58
C GLN A 111 11.32 10.09 7.67
N ASP A 112 11.82 9.30 8.62
CA ASP A 112 11.37 7.93 8.85
C ASP A 112 9.89 7.86 9.26
N MET A 113 9.42 8.84 10.05
CA MET A 113 7.99 8.94 10.42
C MET A 113 7.11 9.37 9.24
N VAL A 114 7.59 10.26 8.36
CA VAL A 114 6.87 10.63 7.12
C VAL A 114 6.77 9.42 6.19
N LEU A 115 7.86 8.67 6.01
CA LEU A 115 7.85 7.42 5.26
C LEU A 115 6.83 6.43 5.84
N ALA A 116 6.83 6.24 7.16
CA ALA A 116 5.90 5.33 7.82
C ALA A 116 4.43 5.76 7.66
N ALA A 117 4.14 7.05 7.49
CA ALA A 117 2.80 7.55 7.19
C ALA A 117 2.38 7.25 5.74
N LEU A 118 3.27 7.48 4.77
CA LEU A 118 3.04 7.14 3.34
C LEU A 118 2.83 5.63 3.15
N GLN A 119 3.66 4.81 3.80
CA GLN A 119 3.50 3.35 3.79
C GLN A 119 2.16 2.89 4.40
N LEU A 120 1.72 3.55 5.48
CA LEU A 120 0.44 3.24 6.12
C LEU A 120 -0.77 3.65 5.24
N GLU A 121 -0.66 4.75 4.51
CA GLU A 121 -1.66 5.16 3.53
C GLU A 121 -1.77 4.12 2.40
N ALA A 122 -0.65 3.63 1.88
CA ALA A 122 -0.65 2.58 0.86
C ALA A 122 -1.39 1.31 1.33
N ILE A 123 -1.22 0.91 2.60
CA ILE A 123 -2.00 -0.19 3.20
C ILE A 123 -3.48 0.16 3.34
N SER A 124 -3.81 1.39 3.73
CA SER A 124 -5.21 1.82 3.79
C SER A 124 -5.89 1.75 2.43
N THR A 125 -5.17 2.07 1.36
CA THR A 125 -5.63 1.94 -0.02
C THR A 125 -5.79 0.48 -0.41
N ALA A 126 -4.84 -0.38 -0.02
CA ALA A 126 -4.91 -1.83 -0.26
C ALA A 126 -6.15 -2.46 0.40
N GLU A 127 -6.45 -2.08 1.64
CA GLU A 127 -7.68 -2.47 2.35
C GLU A 127 -8.94 -1.94 1.67
N GLY A 128 -8.89 -0.76 1.04
CA GLY A 128 -10.00 -0.22 0.27
C GLY A 128 -10.47 -1.18 -0.84
N VAL A 129 -9.52 -1.89 -1.46
CA VAL A 129 -9.78 -2.87 -2.52
C VAL A 129 -10.47 -4.13 -1.99
N LEU A 130 -10.29 -4.49 -0.71
CA LEU A 130 -10.99 -5.62 -0.10
C LEU A 130 -12.52 -5.46 -0.17
N ARG A 131 -13.04 -4.22 -0.19
CA ARG A 131 -14.48 -3.94 -0.24
C ARG A 131 -15.11 -4.20 -1.60
N ASP A 132 -14.32 -4.11 -2.67
CA ASP A 132 -14.75 -4.35 -4.03
C ASP A 132 -13.64 -5.11 -4.78
N PRO A 133 -13.46 -6.41 -4.49
CA PRO A 133 -12.40 -7.20 -5.08
C PRO A 133 -12.69 -7.55 -6.55
N GLU A 134 -13.94 -7.37 -6.99
CA GLU A 134 -14.32 -7.48 -8.40
C GLU A 134 -13.65 -6.32 -9.15
N ASP A 135 -13.06 -6.57 -10.30
CA ASP A 135 -12.26 -5.60 -11.08
C ASP A 135 -10.94 -5.07 -10.48
N ALA A 136 -10.61 -5.36 -9.22
CA ALA A 136 -9.33 -4.97 -8.60
C ALA A 136 -8.12 -5.28 -9.51
N ALA A 137 -8.15 -6.48 -10.11
CA ALA A 137 -7.24 -6.96 -11.14
C ALA A 137 -6.96 -5.94 -12.23
N ARG A 138 -8.05 -5.55 -12.86
CA ARG A 138 -8.11 -4.84 -14.11
C ARG A 138 -7.74 -3.40 -13.87
N ILE A 139 -8.29 -2.80 -12.82
CA ILE A 139 -7.98 -1.43 -12.39
C ILE A 139 -6.48 -1.31 -12.07
N THR A 140 -5.93 -2.24 -11.29
CA THR A 140 -4.51 -2.27 -10.94
C THR A 140 -3.63 -2.41 -12.19
N LYS A 141 -3.96 -3.36 -13.06
CA LYS A 141 -3.21 -3.58 -14.31
C LYS A 141 -3.26 -2.34 -15.21
N ASP A 142 -4.42 -1.73 -15.36
CA ASP A 142 -4.61 -0.51 -16.15
C ASP A 142 -3.80 0.67 -15.56
N SER A 143 -3.80 0.86 -14.24
CA SER A 143 -3.12 1.98 -13.56
C SER A 143 -1.59 1.92 -13.69
N VAL A 144 -1.01 0.71 -13.62
CA VAL A 144 0.44 0.53 -13.80
C VAL A 144 0.85 0.48 -15.28
N GLY A 145 -0.12 0.48 -16.20
CA GLY A 145 0.10 0.45 -17.66
C GLY A 145 0.37 -0.95 -18.22
N MET A 146 -0.12 -2.00 -17.55
CA MET A 146 0.08 -3.41 -17.86
C MET A 146 -1.22 -4.12 -18.26
N ARG A 147 -1.88 -3.63 -19.32
CA ARG A 147 -3.16 -4.18 -19.80
C ARG A 147 -2.99 -5.62 -20.30
N ASP A 148 -4.00 -6.47 -20.06
CA ASP A 148 -3.94 -7.92 -20.33
C ASP A 148 -3.70 -8.30 -21.81
N ASP A 149 -4.02 -7.41 -22.75
CA ASP A 149 -3.78 -7.55 -24.19
C ASP A 149 -2.35 -7.19 -24.60
N HIS A 150 -1.58 -6.55 -23.71
CA HIS A 150 -0.18 -6.20 -23.91
C HIS A 150 0.79 -7.15 -23.19
N LEU A 151 0.29 -7.99 -22.29
CA LEU A 151 1.11 -8.91 -21.51
C LEU A 151 1.21 -10.31 -22.15
N PRO A 152 2.42 -10.87 -22.33
CA PRO A 152 2.56 -12.28 -22.63
C PRO A 152 1.95 -13.12 -21.48
N PRO A 153 1.45 -14.35 -21.75
CA PRO A 153 0.75 -15.15 -20.75
C PRO A 153 1.49 -15.37 -19.43
N LYS A 154 2.83 -15.36 -19.45
CA LYS A 154 3.67 -15.50 -18.26
C LYS A 154 3.69 -14.26 -17.36
N GLU A 155 3.48 -13.07 -17.91
CA GLU A 155 3.46 -11.81 -17.15
C GLU A 155 2.08 -11.53 -16.56
N LYS A 156 1.05 -12.28 -16.94
CA LYS A 156 -0.26 -12.23 -16.27
C LYS A 156 -0.19 -12.71 -14.81
N TYR A 157 0.85 -13.48 -14.45
CA TYR A 157 1.06 -14.00 -13.09
C TYR A 157 1.72 -12.98 -12.15
N ASP A 158 2.22 -11.87 -12.69
CA ASP A 158 2.92 -10.82 -11.94
C ASP A 158 1.97 -9.82 -11.26
N TRP A 159 0.67 -10.15 -11.21
CA TRP A 159 -0.33 -9.36 -10.47
C TRP A 159 0.23 -8.90 -9.15
N CYS A 160 0.75 -9.82 -8.32
CA CYS A 160 1.14 -9.54 -6.95
C CYS A 160 2.05 -8.31 -6.80
N GLY A 161 2.98 -8.13 -7.77
CA GLY A 161 3.83 -6.95 -7.89
C GLY A 161 3.09 -5.70 -8.38
N PHE A 162 2.20 -5.85 -9.37
CA PHE A 162 1.35 -4.74 -9.85
C PHE A 162 0.45 -4.19 -8.74
N PHE A 163 -0.14 -5.07 -7.93
CA PHE A 163 -0.98 -4.67 -6.81
C PHE A 163 -0.18 -3.88 -5.78
N ALA A 164 0.97 -4.40 -5.35
CA ALA A 164 1.82 -3.70 -4.40
C ALA A 164 2.19 -2.29 -4.88
N VAL A 165 2.65 -2.17 -6.13
CA VAL A 165 3.15 -0.89 -6.64
C VAL A 165 2.07 0.11 -6.95
N ASP A 166 0.89 -0.33 -7.39
CA ASP A 166 -0.27 0.54 -7.56
C ASP A 166 -0.62 1.26 -6.24
N LYS A 167 -0.62 0.52 -5.12
CA LYS A 167 -0.91 1.10 -3.80
C LYS A 167 0.14 2.08 -3.32
N PHE A 168 1.40 1.83 -3.63
CA PHE A 168 2.45 2.81 -3.36
C PHE A 168 2.38 4.03 -4.28
N MET A 169 2.02 3.86 -5.55
CA MET A 169 1.83 4.99 -6.47
C MET A 169 0.65 5.88 -6.06
N GLU A 170 -0.41 5.31 -5.47
CA GLU A 170 -1.50 6.07 -4.83
C GLU A 170 -1.02 6.86 -3.58
N SER A 171 0.13 6.47 -3.02
CA SER A 171 0.81 7.13 -1.89
C SER A 171 2.11 7.82 -2.30
N ASP A 172 2.17 8.36 -3.52
CA ASP A 172 3.25 9.19 -4.07
C ASP A 172 4.57 8.49 -4.45
N LEU A 173 4.63 7.15 -4.50
CA LEU A 173 5.81 6.49 -5.08
C LEU A 173 6.03 6.98 -6.52
N ASP A 174 7.27 7.31 -6.84
CA ASP A 174 7.63 7.78 -8.18
C ASP A 174 7.27 6.72 -9.24
N ARG A 175 6.55 7.16 -10.28
CA ARG A 175 6.04 6.29 -11.33
C ARG A 175 7.14 5.66 -12.17
N GLU A 176 8.34 6.26 -12.22
CA GLU A 176 9.49 5.70 -12.92
C GLU A 176 10.07 4.48 -12.20
N LEU A 177 9.82 4.34 -10.89
CA LEU A 177 10.28 3.21 -10.07
C LEU A 177 9.36 1.99 -10.13
N LYS A 178 8.17 2.11 -10.73
CA LYS A 178 7.14 1.07 -10.65
C LYS A 178 7.62 -0.30 -11.16
N ALA A 179 8.49 -0.31 -12.15
CA ALA A 179 9.00 -1.54 -12.75
C ALA A 179 9.85 -2.38 -11.77
N GLY A 180 10.42 -1.74 -10.74
CA GLY A 180 11.14 -2.40 -9.65
C GLY A 180 10.27 -3.38 -8.86
N TYR A 181 8.95 -3.26 -8.96
CA TYR A 181 8.01 -4.04 -8.17
C TYR A 181 7.32 -5.16 -8.95
N PHE A 182 7.43 -5.17 -10.28
CA PHE A 182 6.62 -6.06 -11.12
C PHE A 182 6.90 -7.56 -10.91
N HIS A 183 8.10 -7.94 -10.51
CA HIS A 183 8.48 -9.35 -10.37
C HIS A 183 9.40 -9.50 -9.15
N VAL A 184 9.39 -10.67 -8.49
CA VAL A 184 10.19 -10.93 -7.27
C VAL A 184 11.68 -10.62 -7.44
N ALA A 185 12.23 -10.96 -8.61
CA ALA A 185 13.61 -10.65 -8.96
C ALA A 185 13.87 -9.14 -9.05
N ASN A 186 12.90 -8.36 -9.56
CA ASN A 186 13.00 -6.91 -9.59
C ASN A 186 12.92 -6.34 -8.18
N VAL A 187 12.03 -6.87 -7.33
CA VAL A 187 11.87 -6.40 -5.93
C VAL A 187 13.16 -6.62 -5.14
N TYR A 188 13.74 -7.82 -5.26
CA TYR A 188 15.07 -8.10 -4.70
C TYR A 188 16.10 -7.10 -5.21
N ALA A 189 16.19 -6.92 -6.52
CA ALA A 189 17.16 -6.02 -7.14
C ALA A 189 16.95 -4.56 -6.72
N TYR A 190 15.70 -4.12 -6.59
CA TYR A 190 15.30 -2.79 -6.15
C TYR A 190 15.79 -2.49 -4.74
N PHE A 191 15.52 -3.38 -3.78
CA PHE A 191 15.91 -3.17 -2.38
C PHE A 191 17.39 -3.44 -2.11
N THR A 192 18.08 -4.20 -2.97
CA THR A 192 19.53 -4.48 -2.83
C THR A 192 20.41 -3.67 -3.76
N TYR A 193 19.84 -2.68 -4.47
CA TYR A 193 20.56 -1.83 -5.44
C TYR A 193 21.30 -2.62 -6.53
N VAL A 194 20.72 -3.72 -7.00
CA VAL A 194 21.19 -4.41 -8.21
C VAL A 194 20.52 -3.76 -9.42
N TYR A 195 21.31 -3.07 -10.22
CA TYR A 195 20.78 -2.21 -11.28
C TYR A 195 20.43 -2.94 -12.58
N GLY A 196 19.51 -2.34 -13.34
CA GLY A 196 19.15 -2.78 -14.68
C GLY A 196 17.98 -1.97 -15.24
N LYS A 197 17.43 -2.39 -16.39
CA LYS A 197 16.36 -1.65 -17.08
C LYS A 197 15.13 -1.35 -16.19
N ARG A 198 14.82 -2.20 -15.22
CA ARG A 198 13.65 -2.06 -14.33
C ARG A 198 14.00 -1.50 -12.95
N VAL A 199 15.29 -1.36 -12.64
CA VAL A 199 15.80 -0.83 -11.36
C VAL A 199 16.87 0.21 -11.70
N PRO A 200 16.51 1.50 -11.75
CA PRO A 200 17.39 2.54 -12.28
C PRO A 200 18.64 2.71 -11.41
N GLN A 201 19.79 2.84 -12.07
CA GLN A 201 21.08 3.12 -11.45
C GLN A 201 21.27 4.59 -11.12
N TRP A 202 20.66 5.47 -11.91
CA TRP A 202 20.87 6.90 -11.81
C TRP A 202 19.58 7.62 -11.42
N ILE A 203 19.74 8.62 -10.56
CA ILE A 203 18.71 9.56 -10.15
C ILE A 203 19.21 10.98 -10.43
N TYR A 204 18.39 11.82 -11.05
CA TYR A 204 18.70 13.23 -11.27
C TYR A 204 18.10 14.06 -10.14
N ALA A 205 18.96 14.65 -9.33
CA ALA A 205 18.63 15.49 -8.19
C ALA A 205 19.72 16.57 -8.03
N ASP A 206 19.42 17.68 -7.36
CA ASP A 206 20.40 18.76 -7.10
C ASP A 206 21.19 19.20 -8.35
N ASP A 207 20.50 19.29 -9.49
CA ASP A 207 21.05 19.64 -10.82
C ASP A 207 22.16 18.70 -11.34
N ALA A 208 22.22 17.45 -10.85
CA ALA A 208 23.19 16.45 -11.29
C ALA A 208 22.62 15.03 -11.31
N TRP A 209 23.27 14.14 -12.06
CA TRP A 209 23.01 12.70 -11.97
C TRP A 209 23.84 12.10 -10.85
N HIS A 210 23.18 11.34 -9.98
CA HIS A 210 23.78 10.59 -8.89
C HIS A 210 23.52 9.10 -9.08
N GLU A 211 24.44 8.25 -8.62
CA GLU A 211 24.12 6.84 -8.43
C GLU A 211 23.05 6.74 -7.32
N THR A 212 21.95 6.03 -7.61
CA THR A 212 20.75 5.98 -6.74
C THR A 212 21.10 5.60 -5.30
N ARG A 213 22.00 4.63 -5.09
CA ARG A 213 22.39 4.20 -3.74
C ARG A 213 23.16 5.30 -3.00
N GLU A 214 24.13 5.91 -3.68
CA GLU A 214 24.94 6.97 -3.08
C GLU A 214 24.10 8.21 -2.76
N TYR A 215 23.12 8.55 -3.60
CA TYR A 215 22.17 9.61 -3.29
C TYR A 215 21.30 9.28 -2.07
N HIS A 216 20.74 8.07 -2.00
CA HIS A 216 19.96 7.66 -0.82
C HIS A 216 20.80 7.70 0.47
N LYS A 217 22.06 7.28 0.39
CA LYS A 217 23.01 7.33 1.51
C LYS A 217 23.34 8.76 1.92
N LEU A 218 23.57 9.66 0.96
CA LEU A 218 23.77 11.09 1.21
C LEU A 218 22.59 11.69 1.97
N ARG A 219 21.37 11.25 1.64
CA ARG A 219 20.12 11.70 2.24
C ARG A 219 19.79 10.99 3.57
N GLY A 220 20.61 10.03 4.00
CA GLY A 220 20.35 9.23 5.22
C GLY A 220 19.13 8.30 5.10
N ALA A 221 18.74 7.95 3.89
CA ALA A 221 17.49 7.25 3.59
C ALA A 221 17.72 6.04 2.68
N GLU A 222 18.69 5.18 2.99
CA GLU A 222 18.89 3.94 2.24
C GLU A 222 17.64 3.03 2.30
N ARG A 223 17.37 2.33 1.20
CA ARG A 223 16.38 1.24 1.19
C ARG A 223 16.82 0.16 2.18
N ARG A 224 15.87 -0.47 2.88
CA ARG A 224 16.17 -1.57 3.80
C ARG A 224 15.87 -2.91 3.16
N TRP A 225 16.68 -3.92 3.50
CA TRP A 225 16.46 -5.30 3.13
C TRP A 225 16.75 -6.22 4.32
N LEU A 226 15.70 -6.89 4.83
CA LEU A 226 15.79 -7.91 5.86
C LEU A 226 15.71 -9.29 5.21
N THR A 227 16.71 -10.12 5.45
CA THR A 227 16.74 -11.51 4.98
C THR A 227 16.00 -12.44 5.94
N ALA A 228 15.77 -13.69 5.54
CA ALA A 228 15.27 -14.71 6.45
C ALA A 228 16.19 -14.94 7.64
N GLU A 229 17.51 -14.90 7.44
CA GLU A 229 18.50 -15.03 8.52
C GLU A 229 18.38 -13.87 9.51
N ASP A 230 18.20 -12.64 9.04
CA ASP A 230 17.93 -11.49 9.91
C ASP A 230 16.66 -11.70 10.75
N MET A 231 15.60 -12.21 10.12
CA MET A 231 14.34 -12.53 10.79
C MET A 231 14.45 -13.69 11.78
N GLU A 232 15.48 -14.53 11.72
CA GLU A 232 15.72 -15.60 12.67
C GLU A 232 16.63 -15.14 13.81
N CYS A 233 17.67 -14.37 13.50
CA CYS A 233 18.73 -14.01 14.45
C CYS A 233 18.48 -12.71 15.22
N GLN A 234 17.63 -11.79 14.74
CA GLN A 234 17.40 -10.52 15.41
C GLN A 234 16.26 -10.61 16.45
N GLU A 235 16.56 -10.15 17.66
CA GLU A 235 15.58 -10.04 18.75
C GLU A 235 14.51 -8.99 18.41
N GLU A 236 14.94 -7.83 17.93
CA GLU A 236 14.04 -6.73 17.55
C GLU A 236 13.98 -6.56 16.03
N LEU A 237 12.84 -6.90 15.45
CA LEU A 237 12.55 -6.63 14.04
C LEU A 237 11.79 -5.31 13.90
N ASP A 238 12.38 -4.37 13.16
CA ASP A 238 11.70 -3.16 12.73
C ASP A 238 11.01 -3.41 11.40
N ILE A 239 9.85 -4.07 11.45
CA ILE A 239 8.92 -4.31 10.33
C ILE A 239 7.68 -3.44 10.55
N ARG A 240 7.17 -2.83 9.48
CA ARG A 240 6.08 -1.85 9.55
C ARG A 240 5.00 -2.14 8.50
N PRO A 241 3.76 -1.67 8.71
CA PRO A 241 2.75 -1.60 7.66
C PRO A 241 3.32 -0.91 6.42
N GLY A 242 3.12 -1.53 5.26
CA GLY A 242 3.60 -1.06 3.97
C GLY A 242 5.03 -1.46 3.63
N ASP A 243 5.77 -2.20 4.46
CA ASP A 243 6.95 -2.91 3.96
C ASP A 243 6.54 -3.97 2.92
N LEU A 244 7.43 -4.39 2.02
CA LEU A 244 7.18 -5.48 1.08
C LEU A 244 7.80 -6.77 1.55
N ALA A 245 7.02 -7.84 1.60
CA ALA A 245 7.52 -9.17 1.88
C ALA A 245 7.58 -10.01 0.60
N LEU A 246 8.68 -10.74 0.45
CA LEU A 246 8.80 -11.81 -0.51
C LEU A 246 8.47 -13.14 0.16
N VAL A 247 7.52 -13.87 -0.41
CA VAL A 247 7.03 -15.15 0.10
C VAL A 247 7.63 -16.27 -0.74
N ASP A 248 8.15 -17.33 -0.12
CA ASP A 248 8.68 -18.52 -0.80
C ASP A 248 7.64 -19.66 -0.74
N HIS A 249 6.81 -19.76 -1.78
CA HIS A 249 5.85 -20.84 -1.94
C HIS A 249 6.45 -22.12 -2.51
N SER A 250 7.56 -22.04 -3.22
CA SER A 250 8.19 -23.14 -3.94
C SER A 250 9.29 -23.85 -3.16
N TRP A 251 9.57 -23.39 -1.94
CA TRP A 251 10.59 -23.96 -1.04
C TRP A 251 11.98 -23.93 -1.69
N GLY A 252 12.25 -22.89 -2.46
CA GLY A 252 13.50 -22.69 -3.19
C GLY A 252 14.55 -21.92 -2.40
N GLY A 253 14.21 -21.45 -1.20
CA GLY A 253 15.00 -20.46 -0.45
C GLY A 253 14.95 -19.07 -1.06
N ARG A 254 14.05 -18.83 -2.03
CA ARG A 254 13.88 -17.57 -2.75
C ARG A 254 12.40 -17.25 -2.83
N GLY A 255 12.06 -15.97 -2.68
CA GLY A 255 10.69 -15.54 -2.87
C GLY A 255 10.21 -15.72 -4.30
N ASP A 256 8.98 -16.19 -4.45
CA ASP A 256 8.25 -16.35 -5.72
C ASP A 256 6.88 -15.65 -5.72
N HIS A 257 6.55 -14.94 -4.63
CA HIS A 257 5.37 -14.10 -4.52
C HIS A 257 5.66 -12.81 -3.74
N ILE A 258 4.93 -11.75 -4.05
CA ILE A 258 5.08 -10.41 -3.46
C ILE A 258 3.82 -10.07 -2.69
N VAL A 259 3.97 -9.65 -1.43
CA VAL A 259 2.87 -9.13 -0.63
C VAL A 259 3.31 -7.88 0.10
N MET A 260 2.36 -7.05 0.52
CA MET A 260 2.60 -5.93 1.42
C MET A 260 2.38 -6.38 2.85
N VAL A 261 3.20 -5.89 3.78
CA VAL A 261 2.99 -6.06 5.21
C VAL A 261 1.80 -5.21 5.62
N HIS A 262 0.74 -5.83 6.12
CA HIS A 262 -0.42 -5.13 6.66
C HIS A 262 -0.16 -4.70 8.11
N SER A 263 0.31 -5.62 8.94
CA SER A 263 0.65 -5.39 10.35
C SER A 263 1.70 -6.38 10.83
N PHE A 264 2.43 -6.00 11.87
CA PHE A 264 3.39 -6.86 12.55
C PHE A 264 3.26 -6.69 14.06
N ASN A 265 3.18 -7.81 14.77
CA ASN A 265 3.17 -7.86 16.22
C ASN A 265 4.57 -8.30 16.70
N PRO A 266 5.40 -7.38 17.23
CA PRO A 266 6.78 -7.71 17.60
C PRO A 266 6.86 -8.66 18.80
N GLN A 267 5.83 -8.71 19.67
CA GLN A 267 5.82 -9.60 20.83
C GLN A 267 5.58 -11.05 20.45
N THR A 268 4.68 -11.30 19.50
CA THR A 268 4.36 -12.66 19.03
C THR A 268 5.09 -13.03 17.75
N ARG A 269 5.81 -12.09 17.13
CA ARG A 269 6.42 -12.18 15.80
C ARG A 269 5.43 -12.59 14.71
N VAL A 270 4.15 -12.28 14.90
CA VAL A 270 3.08 -12.55 13.92
C VAL A 270 3.05 -11.42 12.89
N LEU A 271 3.14 -11.80 11.62
CA LEU A 271 3.06 -10.91 10.47
C LEU A 271 1.75 -11.16 9.72
N HIS A 272 0.98 -10.10 9.49
CA HIS A 272 -0.16 -10.12 8.56
C HIS A 272 0.22 -9.43 7.27
N THR A 273 -0.20 -9.98 6.15
CA THR A 273 0.09 -9.46 4.81
C THR A 273 -1.18 -9.27 4.01
N ILE A 274 -1.14 -8.31 3.09
CA ILE A 274 -2.15 -8.09 2.06
C ILE A 274 -1.49 -8.14 0.70
N GLY A 275 -2.06 -8.87 -0.24
CA GLY A 275 -1.41 -9.09 -1.54
C GLY A 275 -2.39 -9.47 -2.63
N GLY A 276 -1.97 -9.19 -3.85
CA GLY A 276 -2.71 -9.59 -5.03
C GLY A 276 -2.40 -11.02 -5.45
N ASN A 277 -3.42 -11.82 -5.77
CA ASN A 277 -3.32 -13.27 -5.96
C ASN A 277 -2.71 -14.01 -4.74
N ASP A 278 -2.84 -13.44 -3.55
CA ASP A 278 -2.44 -14.14 -2.32
C ASP A 278 -3.48 -15.23 -2.00
N SER A 279 -3.01 -16.46 -1.93
CA SER A 279 -3.83 -17.69 -1.79
C SER A 279 -4.32 -17.94 -0.36
N GLY A 280 -4.31 -16.91 0.49
CA GLY A 280 -4.77 -16.98 1.88
C GLY A 280 -6.29 -16.87 2.01
N LEU A 281 -6.72 -15.88 2.79
CA LEU A 281 -8.12 -15.56 3.01
C LEU A 281 -8.53 -14.36 2.15
N GLN A 282 -9.77 -14.35 1.67
CA GLN A 282 -10.32 -13.25 0.88
C GLN A 282 -11.62 -12.77 1.51
N VAL A 283 -12.08 -11.57 1.15
CA VAL A 283 -13.36 -11.05 1.65
C VAL A 283 -14.52 -11.98 1.31
N ASP A 284 -15.35 -12.26 2.32
CA ASP A 284 -16.59 -12.99 2.12
C ASP A 284 -17.68 -12.05 1.58
N THR A 285 -17.76 -11.96 0.25
CA THR A 285 -18.76 -11.12 -0.45
C THR A 285 -20.15 -11.77 -0.57
N ARG A 286 -20.37 -12.96 0.00
CA ARG A 286 -21.65 -13.67 -0.12
C ARG A 286 -22.75 -12.94 0.67
N LYS A 287 -23.95 -12.88 0.09
CA LYS A 287 -25.16 -12.46 0.81
C LYS A 287 -25.62 -13.61 1.72
N GLY A 288 -25.44 -13.49 3.03
CA GLY A 288 -25.85 -14.48 4.01
C GLY A 288 -25.13 -14.34 5.35
N GLU A 289 -25.41 -15.24 6.29
CA GLU A 289 -24.65 -15.34 7.54
C GLU A 289 -23.23 -15.83 7.22
N HIS A 290 -22.25 -15.02 7.62
CA HIS A 290 -20.84 -15.39 7.56
C HIS A 290 -20.60 -16.55 8.54
N ALA A 291 -20.00 -17.64 8.03
CA ALA A 291 -19.74 -18.82 8.84
C ALA A 291 -18.75 -18.49 9.97
N PRO A 292 -18.82 -19.15 11.13
CA PRO A 292 -17.86 -18.88 12.20
C PRO A 292 -16.41 -19.07 11.72
N ALA A 293 -15.62 -18.02 11.84
CA ALA A 293 -14.20 -18.03 11.54
C ALA A 293 -13.46 -19.06 12.42
N ASN A 294 -12.47 -19.75 11.85
CA ASN A 294 -11.48 -20.45 12.67
C ASN A 294 -10.57 -19.44 13.39
N GLU A 295 -9.73 -19.87 14.33
CA GLU A 295 -8.91 -18.96 15.16
C GLU A 295 -8.02 -18.02 14.32
N LYS A 296 -7.37 -18.53 13.27
CA LYS A 296 -6.49 -17.75 12.38
C LYS A 296 -7.29 -16.76 11.53
N GLU A 297 -8.42 -17.21 11.01
CA GLU A 297 -9.36 -16.37 10.26
C GLU A 297 -9.91 -15.25 11.15
N GLY A 298 -10.34 -15.56 12.37
CA GLY A 298 -10.85 -14.59 13.33
C GLY A 298 -9.81 -13.52 13.69
N ARG A 299 -8.53 -13.88 13.83
CA ARG A 299 -7.45 -12.88 14.02
C ARG A 299 -7.30 -11.94 12.83
N LEU A 300 -7.36 -12.45 11.60
CA LEU A 300 -7.26 -11.64 10.39
C LEU A 300 -8.52 -10.78 10.17
N GLU A 301 -9.69 -11.29 10.55
CA GLU A 301 -10.95 -10.52 10.59
C GLU A 301 -10.90 -9.43 11.65
N ASP A 302 -10.30 -9.68 12.81
CA ASP A 302 -10.10 -8.65 13.84
C ASP A 302 -9.11 -7.57 13.36
N ALA A 303 -8.02 -7.99 12.69
CA ALA A 303 -6.99 -7.10 12.15
C ALA A 303 -7.51 -6.20 11.03
N THR A 304 -8.40 -6.70 10.17
CA THR A 304 -8.94 -5.96 9.01
C THR A 304 -10.33 -5.37 9.26
N GLY A 305 -11.08 -5.95 10.19
CA GLY A 305 -12.51 -5.73 10.42
C GLY A 305 -13.43 -6.18 9.31
N THR A 306 -12.94 -7.05 8.44
CA THR A 306 -13.67 -7.50 7.27
C THR A 306 -13.86 -9.00 7.41
N PRO A 307 -15.08 -9.53 7.24
CA PRO A 307 -15.29 -10.98 7.18
C PRO A 307 -14.49 -11.58 6.05
N LEU A 308 -13.73 -12.61 6.35
CA LEU A 308 -12.84 -13.29 5.41
C LEU A 308 -13.34 -14.71 5.18
N ARG A 309 -12.80 -15.39 4.17
CA ARG A 309 -13.03 -16.81 3.93
C ARG A 309 -11.85 -17.41 3.21
N THR A 310 -11.66 -18.71 3.42
CA THR A 310 -10.73 -19.47 2.60
C THR A 310 -11.20 -19.47 1.15
N TYR A 311 -10.30 -19.11 0.24
CA TYR A 311 -10.58 -19.09 -1.18
C TYR A 311 -9.73 -20.11 -1.93
N ARG A 312 -10.27 -20.71 -3.00
CA ARG A 312 -9.53 -21.68 -3.83
C ARG A 312 -8.66 -20.93 -4.84
N LYS A 313 -7.37 -21.30 -4.87
CA LYS A 313 -6.31 -20.77 -5.73
C LYS A 313 -6.77 -20.44 -7.17
N GLY A 314 -6.30 -19.30 -7.68
CA GLY A 314 -6.29 -19.00 -9.13
C GLY A 314 -7.12 -17.80 -9.57
N ASP A 315 -7.86 -17.17 -8.66
CA ASP A 315 -8.59 -15.96 -9.01
C ASP A 315 -7.79 -14.76 -8.54
N ASP A 316 -7.18 -14.09 -9.49
CA ASP A 316 -7.26 -12.66 -9.73
C ASP A 316 -8.05 -11.84 -8.66
N ARG A 317 -7.60 -11.87 -7.40
CA ARG A 317 -8.24 -11.26 -6.23
C ARG A 317 -7.21 -10.86 -5.18
N VAL A 318 -7.60 -9.95 -4.30
CA VAL A 318 -6.81 -9.55 -3.13
C VAL A 318 -7.01 -10.57 -2.00
N GLY A 319 -5.91 -11.01 -1.41
CA GLY A 319 -5.89 -11.92 -0.28
C GLY A 319 -5.12 -11.37 0.91
N MET A 320 -5.41 -11.95 2.06
CA MET A 320 -4.78 -11.71 3.35
C MET A 320 -4.17 -13.01 3.87
N ARG A 321 -3.01 -12.93 4.51
CA ARG A 321 -2.42 -14.09 5.20
C ARG A 321 -1.72 -13.69 6.48
N GLU A 322 -1.62 -14.65 7.38
CA GLU A 322 -0.83 -14.57 8.60
C GLU A 322 0.35 -15.56 8.53
N TYR A 323 1.52 -15.09 8.96
CA TYR A 323 2.77 -15.82 9.11
C TYR A 323 3.30 -15.68 10.54
N ASP A 324 3.90 -16.75 11.05
CA ASP A 324 4.63 -16.75 12.32
C ASP A 324 6.13 -16.71 12.01
N LEU A 325 6.75 -15.54 12.22
CA LEU A 325 8.18 -15.37 11.95
C LEU A 325 9.08 -16.00 13.01
N ALA A 326 8.54 -16.40 14.17
CA ALA A 326 9.30 -17.16 15.19
C ALA A 326 9.47 -18.63 14.79
N HIS A 327 8.58 -19.16 13.95
CA HIS A 327 8.54 -20.59 13.60
C HIS A 327 8.45 -20.80 12.08
N GLN A 328 9.32 -20.13 11.32
CA GLN A 328 9.37 -20.32 9.87
C GLN A 328 9.85 -21.73 9.50
N PRO A 329 9.28 -22.36 8.46
CA PRO A 329 9.72 -23.67 8.00
C PRO A 329 11.13 -23.64 7.40
N ASP A 330 11.88 -24.73 7.59
CA ASP A 330 13.21 -24.94 7.01
C ASP A 330 13.13 -25.10 5.48
N VAL A 331 14.03 -24.41 4.76
CA VAL A 331 14.16 -24.47 3.29
C VAL A 331 14.56 -25.85 2.76
N THR A 332 15.16 -26.69 3.58
CA THR A 332 15.62 -28.03 3.19
C THR A 332 14.47 -29.03 3.12
N GLU A 333 13.37 -28.78 3.82
CA GLU A 333 12.17 -29.61 3.79
C GLU A 333 11.30 -29.28 2.57
N ARG A 334 11.65 -29.82 1.39
CA ARG A 334 10.75 -29.75 0.22
C ARG A 334 9.45 -30.49 0.51
N THR A 335 8.42 -29.75 0.86
CA THR A 335 7.06 -30.22 1.09
C THR A 335 6.11 -29.58 0.08
N ARG A 336 4.98 -30.22 -0.25
CA ARG A 336 3.89 -29.56 -1.01
C ARG A 336 2.83 -28.97 -0.08
N ASP A 337 3.12 -28.93 1.21
CA ASP A 337 2.22 -28.45 2.23
C ASP A 337 2.19 -26.92 2.21
N TYR A 338 1.12 -26.36 1.64
CA TYR A 338 0.87 -24.91 1.61
C TYR A 338 0.63 -24.31 3.00
N THR A 339 0.63 -25.11 4.08
CA THR A 339 0.68 -24.58 5.45
C THR A 339 2.11 -24.26 5.90
N LYS A 340 3.13 -24.76 5.20
CA LYS A 340 4.56 -24.51 5.45
C LYS A 340 5.11 -23.50 4.44
N ILE A 341 4.63 -22.26 4.50
CA ILE A 341 5.12 -21.15 3.67
C ILE A 341 5.96 -20.22 4.54
N ARG A 342 7.07 -19.69 4.01
CA ARG A 342 7.98 -18.76 4.70
C ARG A 342 8.03 -17.39 4.03
N ILE A 343 8.40 -16.38 4.81
CA ILE A 343 8.86 -15.09 4.31
C ILE A 343 10.36 -15.21 4.02
N ALA A 344 10.73 -15.04 2.75
CA ALA A 344 12.12 -15.10 2.32
C ALA A 344 12.90 -13.82 2.65
N ALA A 345 12.24 -12.67 2.56
CA ALA A 345 12.81 -11.36 2.84
C ALA A 345 11.74 -10.28 2.98
N ILE A 346 12.10 -9.14 3.58
CA ILE A 346 11.26 -7.95 3.71
C ILE A 346 12.06 -6.71 3.29
N GLY A 347 11.53 -5.91 2.37
CA GLY A 347 12.12 -4.67 1.89
C GLY A 347 11.33 -3.43 2.31
N ARG A 348 12.03 -2.35 2.66
CA ARG A 348 11.43 -1.03 2.92
C ARG A 348 11.93 -0.02 1.88
N PRO A 349 11.04 0.71 1.20
CA PRO A 349 11.45 1.77 0.27
C PRO A 349 12.12 2.93 1.00
N SER A 350 12.86 3.74 0.26
CA SER A 350 13.40 5.01 0.77
C SER A 350 12.31 6.08 0.75
N ILE A 351 12.39 7.09 1.62
CA ILE A 351 11.55 8.29 1.47
C ILE A 351 11.84 9.02 0.13
N VAL A 352 13.06 8.92 -0.38
CA VAL A 352 13.47 9.47 -1.68
C VAL A 352 12.67 8.83 -2.84
N ASP A 353 12.26 7.57 -2.68
CA ASP A 353 11.44 6.88 -3.69
C ASP A 353 10.03 7.50 -3.83
N PHE A 354 9.60 8.33 -2.86
CA PHE A 354 8.32 9.06 -2.84
C PHE A 354 8.46 10.54 -3.18
N GLU A 355 9.65 10.96 -3.58
CA GLU A 355 9.93 12.27 -4.15
C GLU A 355 9.85 12.16 -5.68
N ASN A 356 9.56 13.26 -6.37
CA ASN A 356 9.44 13.27 -7.82
C ASN A 356 10.80 13.57 -8.43
N HIS A 357 11.49 12.51 -8.87
CA HIS A 357 12.81 12.59 -9.48
C HIS A 357 12.75 12.11 -10.93
N ARG A 358 13.89 12.22 -11.62
CA ARG A 358 14.08 11.56 -12.91
C ARG A 358 15.07 10.43 -12.71
N TYR A 359 14.78 9.29 -13.32
CA TYR A 359 15.58 8.10 -13.16
C TYR A 359 16.10 7.61 -14.51
N SER A 360 17.25 6.95 -14.50
CA SER A 360 17.80 6.28 -15.68
C SER A 360 18.36 4.90 -15.32
N GLY A 361 18.03 3.92 -16.16
CA GLY A 361 18.60 2.57 -16.11
C GLY A 361 19.80 2.37 -17.04
N GLU A 362 20.36 3.45 -17.59
CA GLU A 362 21.59 3.40 -18.38
C GLU A 362 22.80 2.98 -17.55
N GLU A 363 23.81 2.36 -18.18
CA GLU A 363 25.03 1.92 -17.51
C GLU A 363 25.88 3.10 -17.01
N PHE A 364 25.80 4.24 -17.70
CA PHE A 364 26.54 5.47 -17.41
C PHE A 364 25.56 6.60 -17.07
N PRO A 365 25.99 7.62 -16.31
CA PRO A 365 25.13 8.76 -16.05
C PRO A 365 24.80 9.44 -17.38
N PRO A 366 23.53 9.76 -17.65
CA PRO A 366 23.16 10.45 -18.88
C PRO A 366 23.93 11.78 -19.02
N ALA A 367 24.41 12.08 -20.23
CA ALA A 367 25.25 13.25 -20.48
C ALA A 367 24.52 14.59 -20.36
N THR A 368 23.18 14.57 -20.36
CA THR A 368 22.34 15.77 -20.30
C THR A 368 21.39 15.69 -19.12
N ALA A 369 21.06 16.85 -18.56
CA ALA A 369 19.92 16.98 -17.67
C ALA A 369 18.63 16.51 -18.36
N PRO A 370 17.71 15.87 -17.63
CA PRO A 370 16.38 15.57 -18.14
C PRO A 370 15.66 16.87 -18.50
N ARG A 371 14.81 16.82 -19.54
CA ARG A 371 14.02 17.97 -20.00
C ARG A 371 12.76 18.20 -19.19
#